data_AF-A0A914N0N0-F1
#
_entry.id   AF-A0A914N0N0-F1
#
_cell.length_a   1.000
_cell.length_b   1.000
_cell.length_c   1.000
_cell.angle_alpha   90.00
_cell.angle_beta   90.00
_cell.angle_gamma   90.00
#
_symmetry.space_group_name_H-M   'P 1'
#
loop_
_entity.id
_entity.type
_entity.pdbx_description
1 polymer ?
#
loop_
_entity_poly.entity_id
_entity_poly.type
_entity_poly.pdbx_seq_one_letter_code
_entity_poly.pdbx_strand_id
1 'polypeptide(L)'
;MESNNKLKREYEFDSEDEHATEPMTHEEMRQLSMDINMLPCEKLATVVNIIEAHENFTDSDPEEIEIHFQNLKPVTLRELEAYVRMCQQQANKVPNPLRTLL
;
A
#
# COMPACT_ATOMS: atom_id res chain seq x y z
N MET A 1 -10.40 23.13 -7.15
CA MET A 1 -9.55 22.30 -6.26
C MET A 1 -9.88 20.85 -6.56
N GLU A 2 -9.38 20.31 -7.67
CA GLU A 2 -9.76 18.96 -8.14
C GLU A 2 -8.50 18.29 -8.68
N SER A 3 -7.70 17.72 -7.79
CA SER A 3 -6.55 16.91 -8.22
C SER A 3 -6.35 15.64 -7.38
N ASN A 4 -7.00 15.52 -6.22
CA ASN A 4 -6.88 14.32 -5.37
C ASN A 4 -7.91 13.21 -5.68
N ASN A 5 -8.86 13.43 -6.61
CA ASN A 5 -10.02 12.55 -6.81
C ASN A 5 -9.85 11.44 -7.88
N LYS A 6 -8.62 11.21 -8.36
CA LYS A 6 -8.36 10.15 -9.36
C LYS A 6 -7.82 8.86 -8.72
N LEU A 7 -7.03 8.96 -7.65
CA LEU A 7 -6.52 7.81 -6.89
C LEU A 7 -7.60 7.18 -5.99
N LYS A 8 -8.42 7.99 -5.31
CA LYS A 8 -9.60 7.54 -4.52
C LYS A 8 -10.66 6.78 -5.32
N ARG A 9 -10.57 6.73 -6.66
CA ARG A 9 -11.56 6.04 -7.50
C ARG A 9 -11.28 4.55 -7.72
N GLU A 10 -10.08 4.05 -7.40
CA GLU A 10 -9.77 2.63 -7.57
C GLU A 10 -9.99 1.81 -6.29
N TYR A 11 -9.80 2.39 -5.10
CA TYR A 11 -10.03 1.74 -3.81
C TYR A 11 -10.71 2.72 -2.83
N GLU A 12 -11.55 2.18 -1.95
CA GLU A 12 -12.27 2.96 -0.93
C GLU A 12 -11.48 2.87 0.38
N PHE A 13 -10.91 4.00 0.80
CA PHE A 13 -10.28 4.17 2.11
C PHE A 13 -10.76 5.50 2.71
N ASP A 14 -11.33 5.42 3.91
CA ASP A 14 -11.74 6.58 4.70
C ASP A 14 -10.76 6.77 5.85
N SER A 15 -9.93 7.80 5.75
CA SER A 15 -8.94 8.15 6.78
C SER A 15 -9.58 8.65 8.08
N GLU A 16 -10.87 9.00 8.06
CA GLU A 16 -11.64 9.43 9.25
C GLU A 16 -12.31 8.25 9.99
N ASP A 17 -12.27 7.05 9.41
CA ASP A 17 -12.81 5.83 10.03
C ASP A 17 -11.99 5.40 11.27
N GLU A 18 -12.66 4.85 12.28
CA GLU A 18 -11.99 4.41 13.51
C GLU A 18 -10.91 3.34 13.24
N HIS A 19 -11.13 2.46 12.27
CA HIS A 19 -10.18 1.44 11.86
C HIS A 19 -8.94 2.00 11.18
N ALA A 20 -8.99 3.21 10.62
CA ALA A 20 -7.84 3.85 9.97
C ALA A 20 -6.71 4.15 10.98
N THR A 21 -7.03 4.29 12.27
CA THR A 21 -6.01 4.56 13.31
C THR A 21 -5.59 3.33 14.09
N GLU A 22 -6.18 2.17 13.81
CA GLU A 22 -5.86 0.92 14.50
C GLU A 22 -4.47 0.42 14.12
N PRO A 23 -3.58 0.16 15.11
CA PRO A 23 -2.26 -0.34 14.82
C PRO A 23 -2.34 -1.73 14.17
N MET A 24 -1.42 -2.03 13.26
CA MET A 24 -1.22 -3.38 12.77
C MET A 24 -0.28 -4.16 13.69
N THR A 25 -0.59 -5.43 13.88
CA THR A 25 0.31 -6.40 14.52
C THR A 25 1.53 -6.68 13.65
N HIS A 26 2.57 -7.23 14.26
CA HIS A 26 3.78 -7.62 13.52
C HIS A 26 3.51 -8.63 12.41
N GLU A 27 2.58 -9.58 12.62
CA GLU A 27 2.23 -10.56 11.60
C GLU A 27 1.46 -9.91 10.45
N GLU A 28 0.55 -8.98 10.72
CA GLU A 28 -0.14 -8.19 9.68
C GLU A 28 0.85 -7.38 8.84
N MET A 29 1.82 -6.70 9.47
CA MET A 29 2.88 -5.97 8.74
C MET A 29 3.73 -6.91 7.87
N ARG A 30 4.04 -8.11 8.37
CA ARG A 30 4.79 -9.11 7.61
C ARG A 30 4.01 -9.57 6.38
N GLN A 31 2.73 -9.88 6.53
CA GLN A 31 1.87 -10.28 5.43
C GLN A 31 1.73 -9.15 4.41
N LEU A 32 1.52 -7.91 4.86
CA LEU A 32 1.41 -6.75 3.98
C LEU A 32 2.68 -6.54 3.14
N SER A 33 3.86 -6.70 3.74
CA SER A 33 5.13 -6.63 3.01
C SER A 33 5.23 -7.70 1.92
N MET A 34 4.82 -8.94 2.20
CA MET A 34 4.79 -10.01 1.20
C MET A 34 3.80 -9.69 0.08
N ASP A 35 2.60 -9.23 0.43
CA ASP A 35 1.55 -8.94 -0.55
C ASP A 35 1.92 -7.76 -1.46
N ILE A 36 2.57 -6.73 -0.93
CA ILE A 36 3.10 -5.60 -1.71
C ILE A 36 4.16 -6.10 -2.71
N ASN A 37 5.09 -6.97 -2.28
CA ASN A 37 6.10 -7.55 -3.16
C ASN A 37 5.51 -8.40 -4.30
N MET A 38 4.26 -8.88 -4.14
CA MET A 38 3.55 -9.63 -5.17
C MET A 38 2.78 -8.75 -6.14
N LEU A 39 2.69 -7.43 -5.91
CA LEU A 39 2.01 -6.52 -6.81
C LEU A 39 2.81 -6.31 -8.12
N PRO A 40 2.11 -6.12 -9.26
CA PRO A 40 2.74 -5.67 -10.49
C PRO A 40 3.50 -4.35 -10.29
N CYS A 41 4.59 -4.15 -11.05
CA CYS A 41 5.43 -2.95 -10.95
C CYS A 41 4.63 -1.63 -11.10
N GLU A 42 3.64 -1.60 -12.00
CA GLU A 42 2.74 -0.45 -12.18
C GLU A 42 1.93 -0.09 -10.92
N LYS A 43 1.62 -1.07 -10.06
CA LYS A 43 0.86 -0.87 -8.81
C LYS A 43 1.77 -0.46 -7.65
N LEU A 44 3.06 -0.74 -7.72
CA LEU A 44 4.06 -0.30 -6.73
C LEU A 44 4.23 1.22 -6.71
N ALA A 45 4.09 1.90 -7.86
CA ALA A 45 4.12 3.36 -7.90
C ALA A 45 3.05 4.00 -7.01
N THR A 46 1.86 3.38 -6.92
CA THR A 46 0.79 3.85 -6.02
C THR A 46 1.10 3.60 -4.55
N VAL A 47 1.79 2.50 -4.23
CA VAL A 47 2.25 2.22 -2.85
C VAL A 47 3.16 3.35 -2.36
N VAL A 48 4.11 3.79 -3.21
CA VAL A 48 4.99 4.92 -2.90
C VAL A 48 4.18 6.20 -2.69
N ASN A 49 3.23 6.50 -3.59
CA ASN A 49 2.38 7.70 -3.44
C ASN A 49 1.57 7.72 -2.13
N ILE A 50 1.08 6.58 -1.66
CA ILE A 50 0.34 6.48 -0.38
C ILE A 50 1.28 6.83 0.79
N ILE A 51 2.49 6.29 0.77
CA ILE A 51 3.51 6.54 1.79
C ILE A 51 3.91 8.02 1.79
N GLU A 52 4.23 8.60 0.63
CA GLU A 52 4.60 10.02 0.51
C GLU A 52 3.47 10.99 0.92
N ALA A 53 2.21 10.58 0.77
CA ALA A 53 1.07 11.40 1.16
C ALA A 53 0.90 11.52 2.68
N HIS A 54 1.31 10.50 3.44
CA HIS A 54 1.08 10.41 4.89
C HIS A 54 2.36 10.52 5.72
N GLU A 55 3.51 10.22 5.12
CA GLU A 55 4.81 10.17 5.77
C GLU A 55 5.76 11.20 5.16
N ASN A 56 6.60 11.80 6.01
CA ASN A 56 7.61 12.73 5.54
C ASN A 56 8.87 11.94 5.14
N PHE A 57 8.90 11.46 3.89
CA PHE A 57 9.95 10.59 3.35
C PHE A 57 11.16 11.37 2.77
N THR A 58 11.44 12.58 3.29
CA THR A 58 12.40 13.54 2.71
C THR A 58 13.88 13.15 2.82
N ASP A 59 14.23 12.17 3.65
CA ASP A 59 15.62 11.79 3.95
C ASP A 59 16.05 10.43 3.34
N SER A 60 15.20 9.80 2.53
CA SER A 60 15.51 8.51 1.90
C SER A 60 16.13 8.68 0.52
N ASP A 61 17.02 7.76 0.15
CA ASP A 61 17.62 7.71 -1.19
C ASP A 61 16.50 7.52 -2.23
N PRO A 62 16.36 8.42 -3.24
CA PRO A 62 15.34 8.30 -4.26
C PRO A 62 15.49 7.06 -5.16
N GLU A 63 16.65 6.40 -5.16
CA GLU A 63 16.90 5.17 -5.92
C GLU A 63 16.61 3.89 -5.11
N GLU A 64 16.62 3.95 -3.77
CA GLU A 64 16.35 2.80 -2.88
C GLU A 64 15.51 3.23 -1.66
N ILE A 65 14.20 2.96 -1.71
CA ILE A 65 13.27 3.21 -0.60
C ILE A 65 13.23 1.97 0.31
N GLU A 66 13.95 2.00 1.42
CA GLU A 66 13.78 1.01 2.49
C GLU A 66 12.53 1.35 3.33
N ILE A 67 11.45 0.58 3.16
CA ILE A 67 10.20 0.79 3.90
C ILE A 67 10.26 0.02 5.22
N HIS A 68 10.53 0.72 6.32
CA HIS A 68 10.38 0.17 7.66
C HIS A 68 8.93 0.30 8.14
N PHE A 69 8.11 -0.74 7.93
CA PHE A 69 6.68 -0.74 8.31
C PHE A 69 6.43 -0.37 9.79
N GLN A 70 7.34 -0.74 10.69
CA GLN A 70 7.28 -0.39 12.12
C GLN A 70 7.32 1.12 12.42
N ASN A 71 7.83 1.93 11.49
CA ASN A 71 7.96 3.38 11.62
C ASN A 71 6.84 4.14 10.90
N LEU A 72 5.99 3.45 10.14
CA LEU A 72 4.86 4.06 9.45
C LEU A 72 3.71 4.29 10.44
N LYS A 73 2.91 5.33 10.20
CA LYS A 73 1.69 5.59 10.96
C LYS A 73 0.66 4.49 10.69
N PRO A 74 -0.21 4.18 11.68
CA PRO A 74 -1.32 3.25 11.48
C PRO A 74 -2.18 3.55 10.26
N VAL A 75 -2.48 4.83 10.00
CA VAL A 75 -3.28 5.26 8.84
C VAL A 75 -2.64 4.88 7.51
N THR A 76 -1.33 5.06 7.39
CA THR A 76 -0.56 4.68 6.20
C THR A 76 -0.62 3.17 5.99
N LEU A 77 -0.42 2.41 7.07
CA LEU A 77 -0.46 0.95 7.07
C LEU A 77 -1.83 0.40 6.64
N ARG A 78 -2.91 0.99 7.16
CA ARG A 78 -4.30 0.59 6.84
C ARG A 78 -4.71 0.98 5.42
N GLU A 79 -4.25 2.13 4.92
CA GLU A 79 -4.49 2.51 3.53
C GLU A 79 -3.78 1.58 2.55
N LEU A 80 -2.52 1.23 2.84
CA LEU A 80 -1.75 0.25 2.06
C LEU A 80 -2.47 -1.11 2.02
N GLU A 81 -2.96 -1.59 3.16
CA GLU A 81 -3.75 -2.82 3.24
C GLU A 81 -5.01 -2.75 2.35
N ALA A 82 -5.78 -1.65 2.43
CA ALA A 82 -6.97 -1.45 1.61
C ALA A 82 -6.65 -1.47 0.11
N TYR A 83 -5.58 -0.79 -0.30
CA TYR A 83 -5.12 -0.76 -1.69
C TYR A 83 -4.66 -2.13 -2.19
N VAL A 84 -3.85 -2.84 -1.41
CA VAL A 84 -3.36 -4.19 -1.73
C VAL A 84 -4.54 -5.16 -1.87
N ARG A 85 -5.49 -5.12 -0.93
CA ARG A 85 -6.69 -5.96 -0.96
C ARG A 85 -7.54 -5.68 -2.21
N MET A 86 -7.65 -4.43 -2.63
CA MET A 86 -8.29 -4.09 -3.91
C MET A 86 -7.54 -4.72 -5.09
N CYS A 87 -6.20 -4.62 -5.12
CA CYS A 87 -5.37 -5.17 -6.19
C CYS A 87 -5.55 -6.68 -6.31
N GLN A 88 -5.56 -7.39 -5.19
CA GLN A 88 -5.79 -8.83 -5.14
C GLN A 88 -7.19 -9.22 -5.65
N GLN A 89 -8.23 -8.45 -5.31
CA GLN A 89 -9.59 -8.69 -5.82
C GLN A 89 -9.69 -8.50 -7.34
N GLN A 90 -8.94 -7.55 -7.90
CA GLN A 90 -8.88 -7.34 -9.34
C GLN A 90 -8.03 -8.43 -10.03
N ALA A 91 -6.92 -8.86 -9.40
CA ALA A 91 -6.08 -9.93 -9.90
C ALA A 91 -6.82 -11.27 -9.92
N ASN A 92 -7.65 -11.61 -8.92
CA ASN A 92 -8.45 -12.84 -8.91
C ASN A 92 -9.51 -12.92 -10.02
N LYS A 93 -9.77 -11.84 -10.76
CA LYS A 93 -10.62 -11.86 -11.97
C LYS A 93 -9.84 -12.30 -13.22
N VAL A 94 -8.52 -12.37 -13.17
CA VAL A 94 -7.65 -12.81 -14.25
C VAL A 94 -6.73 -13.92 -13.70
N PRO A 95 -6.94 -15.21 -14.06
CA PRO A 95 -6.07 -16.28 -13.58
C PRO A 95 -4.64 -15.97 -14.05
N ASN A 96 -3.73 -15.63 -13.14
CA ASN A 96 -2.37 -15.27 -13.49
C ASN A 96 -1.54 -16.55 -13.62
N PRO A 97 -1.10 -16.95 -14.83
CA PRO A 97 -0.26 -18.11 -14.99
C PRO A 97 1.19 -17.69 -14.73
N LEU A 98 1.73 -18.17 -13.62
CA LEU A 98 3.17 -18.37 -13.39
C LEU A 98 4.02 -17.08 -13.34
N ARG A 99 4.40 -16.70 -12.12
CA ARG A 99 5.76 -16.19 -11.88
C ARG A 99 6.38 -16.94 -10.71
N THR A 100 7.27 -17.85 -11.07
CA THR A 100 8.14 -18.61 -10.17
C THR A 100 9.05 -17.65 -9.41
N LEU A 101 9.20 -17.93 -8.11
CA LEU A 101 10.11 -17.33 -7.15
C LEU A 101 11.48 -16.96 -7.73
N LEU A 102 11.95 -15.75 -7.41
CA LEU A 102 13.35 -15.43 -7.13
C LEU A 102 13.39 -14.51 -5.91
#